data_AF-A0A5M7Q8W2-F1
#
_entry.id   AF-A0A5M7Q8W2-F1
#
_cell.length_a   1.000
_cell.length_b   1.000
_cell.length_c   1.000
_cell.angle_alpha   90.00
_cell.angle_beta   90.00
_cell.angle_gamma   90.00
#
_symmetry.space_group_name_H-M   'P 1'
#
loop_
_entity.id
_entity.type
_entity.pdbx_description
1 polymer ?
#
loop_
_entity_poly.entity_id
_entity_poly.type
_entity_poly.pdbx_seq_one_letter_code
_entity_poly.pdbx_strand_id
1 'polypeptide(L)'
;AQKKLLACLLQNQSGSIDLALLTQQNALPPRLAERMCRLLRLAIIFSTRRRDDTLPAVRLQADDDALHLTLPAGWLEAHPLRSELLEQESHYQSYVHWLLTLS
;
A
#
# COMPACT_ATOMS: atom_id res chain seq x y z
N ALA A 1 14.91 -7.84 17.03
CA ALA A 1 14.82 -7.06 15.78
C ALA A 1 13.42 -7.09 15.15
N GLN A 2 12.81 -8.26 14.94
CA GLN A 2 11.52 -8.42 14.22
C GLN A 2 10.34 -7.63 14.82
N LYS A 3 10.22 -7.55 16.16
CA LYS A 3 9.17 -6.75 16.82
C LYS A 3 9.20 -5.26 16.41
N LYS A 4 10.40 -4.69 16.20
CA LYS A 4 10.57 -3.29 15.80
C LYS A 4 10.11 -3.05 14.36
N LEU A 5 10.38 -4.00 13.46
CA LEU A 5 9.87 -3.97 12.09
C LEU A 5 8.34 -3.99 12.07
N LEU A 6 7.71 -4.94 12.78
CA LEU A 6 6.25 -5.02 12.83
C LEU A 6 5.63 -3.74 13.38
N ALA A 7 6.19 -3.20 14.47
CA ALA A 7 5.71 -1.93 15.03
C ALA A 7 5.85 -0.77 14.02
N CYS A 8 6.92 -0.74 13.23
CA CYS A 8 7.14 0.27 12.20
C CYS A 8 6.15 0.14 11.03
N LEU A 9 5.92 -1.08 10.54
CA LEU A 9 4.94 -1.35 9.48
C LEU A 9 3.52 -0.96 9.92
N LEU A 10 3.15 -1.28 11.16
CA LEU A 10 1.85 -0.91 11.72
C LEU A 10 1.69 0.60 11.92
N GLN A 11 2.76 1.31 12.30
CA GLN A 11 2.74 2.77 12.39
C GLN A 11 2.58 3.44 11.03
N ASN A 12 3.13 2.83 9.97
CA ASN A 12 3.01 3.31 8.58
C ASN A 12 1.86 2.67 7.79
N GLN A 13 0.91 2.00 8.45
CA GLN A 13 -0.13 1.22 7.75
C GLN A 13 -1.20 2.05 7.04
N SER A 14 -1.31 3.35 7.36
CA SER A 14 -2.23 4.30 6.74
C SER A 14 -1.72 5.74 6.94
N GLY A 15 -2.33 6.72 6.27
CA GLY A 15 -1.96 8.14 6.42
C GLY A 15 -0.60 8.49 5.82
N SER A 16 0.01 9.59 6.27
CA SER A 16 1.35 10.02 5.83
C SER A 16 2.42 8.96 6.13
N ILE A 17 3.40 8.82 5.23
CA ILE A 17 4.47 7.83 5.35
C ILE A 17 5.69 8.48 6.00
N ASP A 18 6.22 7.83 7.04
CA ASP A 18 7.46 8.19 7.73
C ASP A 18 8.60 7.23 7.33
N LEU A 19 9.40 7.67 6.35
CA LEU A 19 10.58 6.95 5.88
C LEU A 19 11.69 6.84 6.95
N ALA A 20 11.78 7.81 7.87
CA ALA A 20 12.77 7.76 8.93
C ALA A 20 12.47 6.59 9.88
N LEU A 21 11.19 6.33 10.14
CA LEU A 21 10.80 5.16 10.94
C LEU A 21 11.12 3.84 10.22
N LEU A 22 10.90 3.76 8.90
CA LEU A 22 11.18 2.57 8.07
C LEU A 22 12.67 2.26 7.93
N THR A 23 13.53 3.28 7.97
CA THR A 23 14.99 3.11 7.91
C THR A 23 15.61 2.74 9.26
N GLN A 24 14.93 3.05 10.38
CA GLN A 24 15.42 2.77 11.74
C GLN A 24 15.23 1.32 12.21
N GLN A 25 14.52 0.47 11.47
CA GLN A 25 14.42 -0.95 11.80
C GLN A 25 15.68 -1.70 11.31
N ASN A 26 16.15 -2.66 12.10
CA ASN A 26 17.39 -3.41 11.81
C ASN A 26 17.10 -4.89 11.42
N ALA A 27 15.86 -5.21 11.04
CA ALA A 27 15.45 -6.57 10.70
C ALA A 27 15.59 -6.87 9.20
N LEU A 28 15.46 -5.85 8.34
CA LEU A 28 15.51 -5.94 6.89
C LEU A 28 16.31 -4.77 6.30
N PRO A 29 16.81 -4.88 5.05
CA PRO A 29 17.27 -3.72 4.30
C PRO A 29 16.15 -2.67 4.16
N PRO A 30 16.45 -1.37 4.20
CA PRO A 30 15.44 -0.31 4.14
C PRO A 30 14.46 -0.45 2.97
N ARG A 31 14.96 -0.63 1.74
CA ARG A 31 14.09 -0.82 0.55
C ARG A 31 13.12 -1.99 0.67
N LEU A 32 13.51 -3.06 1.36
CA LEU A 32 12.62 -4.20 1.56
C LEU A 32 11.51 -3.88 2.57
N ALA A 33 11.82 -3.14 3.64
CA ALA A 33 10.83 -2.67 4.59
C ALA A 33 9.85 -1.68 3.95
N GLU A 34 10.33 -0.80 3.09
CA GLU A 34 9.51 0.11 2.28
C GLU A 34 8.54 -0.64 1.37
N ARG A 35 9.04 -1.62 0.59
CA ARG A 35 8.21 -2.48 -0.27
C ARG A 35 7.16 -3.25 0.54
N MET A 36 7.53 -3.82 1.68
CA MET A 36 6.57 -4.48 2.59
C MET A 36 5.51 -3.52 3.12
N CYS A 37 5.89 -2.30 3.47
CA CYS A 37 4.97 -1.26 3.91
C CYS A 37 3.92 -0.95 2.84
N ARG A 38 4.36 -0.73 1.59
CA ARG A 38 3.46 -0.45 0.45
C ARG A 38 2.46 -1.58 0.23
N LEU A 39 2.92 -2.83 0.27
CA LEU A 39 2.04 -4.00 0.13
C LEU A 39 1.03 -4.09 1.27
N LEU A 40 1.45 -3.84 2.51
CA LEU A 40 0.56 -3.83 3.68
C LEU A 40 -0.53 -2.77 3.55
N ARG A 41 -0.17 -1.55 3.16
CA ARG A 41 -1.11 -0.43 2.99
C ARG A 41 -2.19 -0.76 1.96
N LEU A 42 -1.78 -1.27 0.79
CA LEU A 42 -2.71 -1.72 -0.25
C LEU A 42 -3.60 -2.88 0.24
N ALA A 43 -3.02 -3.88 0.91
CA ALA A 43 -3.78 -5.02 1.43
C ALA A 43 -4.85 -4.59 2.45
N ILE A 44 -4.57 -3.60 3.29
CA ILE A 44 -5.53 -3.03 4.24
C ILE A 44 -6.70 -2.37 3.50
N ILE A 45 -6.43 -1.57 2.46
CA ILE A 45 -7.47 -0.91 1.67
C ILE A 45 -8.42 -1.95 1.05
N PHE A 46 -7.88 -3.02 0.47
CA PHE A 46 -8.71 -4.07 -0.15
C PHE A 46 -9.48 -4.94 0.86
N SER A 47 -8.97 -5.12 2.08
CA SER A 47 -9.56 -6.00 3.11
C SER A 47 -10.56 -5.33 4.06
N THR A 48 -10.78 -4.02 3.96
CA THR A 48 -11.65 -3.24 4.87
C THR A 48 -13.07 -3.80 5.06
N ARG A 49 -13.67 -4.44 4.06
CA ARG A 49 -15.04 -4.98 4.17
C ARG A 49 -15.14 -6.31 4.92
N ARG A 50 -14.02 -6.95 5.29
CA ARG A 50 -13.95 -8.22 6.05
C ARG A 50 -14.94 -9.30 5.57
N ARG A 51 -15.23 -9.33 4.27
CA ARG A 51 -16.04 -10.33 3.57
C ARG A 51 -15.18 -10.95 2.48
N ASP A 52 -14.92 -12.24 2.60
CA ASP A 52 -13.98 -12.99 1.74
C ASP A 52 -14.48 -13.10 0.28
N ASP A 53 -15.77 -12.85 0.06
CA ASP A 53 -16.50 -13.13 -1.17
C ASP A 53 -16.25 -12.09 -2.29
N THR A 54 -15.49 -11.02 -2.03
CA THR A 54 -15.45 -9.83 -2.92
C THR A 54 -14.06 -9.20 -3.08
N LEU A 55 -12.98 -9.96 -2.90
CA LEU A 55 -11.66 -9.47 -3.31
C LEU A 55 -11.67 -9.41 -4.86
N PRO A 56 -11.51 -8.22 -5.47
CA PRO A 56 -11.49 -8.12 -6.92
C PRO A 56 -10.31 -8.90 -7.50
N ALA A 57 -10.37 -9.22 -8.79
CA ALA A 57 -9.21 -9.75 -9.52
C ALA A 57 -8.15 -8.66 -9.72
N VAL A 58 -7.56 -8.20 -8.61
CA VAL A 58 -6.52 -7.18 -8.56
C VAL A 58 -5.22 -7.78 -9.09
N ARG A 59 -4.56 -7.05 -9.98
CA ARG A 59 -3.19 -7.35 -10.39
C ARG A 59 -2.28 -6.23 -9.96
N LEU A 60 -1.17 -6.57 -9.32
CA LEU A 60 -0.11 -5.63 -8.98
C LEU A 60 1.14 -5.99 -9.78
N GLN A 61 1.67 -5.04 -10.54
CA GLN A 61 2.93 -5.15 -11.26
C GLN A 61 3.92 -4.15 -10.67
N ALA A 62 5.17 -4.58 -10.54
CA ALA A 62 6.26 -3.73 -10.08
C ALA A 62 7.24 -3.52 -11.22
N ASP A 63 7.58 -2.26 -11.49
CA ASP A 63 8.69 -1.87 -12.34
C ASP A 63 9.69 -1.08 -11.48
N ASP A 64 10.73 -1.78 -11.02
CA ASP A 64 11.64 -1.34 -9.95
C ASP A 64 10.89 -0.90 -8.67
N ASP A 65 10.79 0.41 -8.43
CA ASP A 65 10.09 1.01 -7.30
C ASP A 65 8.73 1.65 -7.72
N ALA A 66 8.31 1.54 -8.98
CA ALA A 66 6.97 1.90 -9.42
C ALA A 66 6.00 0.72 -9.27
N LEU A 67 4.78 1.01 -8.82
CA LEU A 67 3.69 0.03 -8.72
C LEU A 67 2.54 0.39 -9.65
N HIS A 68 2.13 -0.58 -10.45
CA HIS A 68 0.96 -0.49 -11.32
C HIS A 68 -0.12 -1.43 -10.79
N LEU A 69 -1.24 -0.84 -10.36
CA LEU A 69 -2.39 -1.54 -9.80
C LEU A 69 -3.50 -1.60 -10.83
N THR A 70 -3.76 -2.80 -11.35
CA THR A 70 -4.84 -3.03 -12.31
C THR A 70 -6.07 -3.59 -11.59
N LEU A 71 -7.20 -2.93 -11.77
CA LEU A 71 -8.48 -3.27 -11.20
C LEU A 71 -9.42 -3.82 -12.28
N PRO A 72 -10.46 -4.59 -11.92
CA PRO A 72 -11.50 -4.95 -12.87
C PRO A 72 -12.19 -3.70 -13.45
N ALA A 73 -12.59 -3.77 -14.72
CA ALA A 73 -13.32 -2.68 -15.36
C ALA A 73 -14.60 -2.32 -14.59
N GLY A 74 -14.86 -1.01 -14.41
CA GLY A 74 -16.03 -0.52 -13.67
C GLY A 74 -15.92 -0.63 -12.15
N TRP A 75 -14.80 -1.14 -11.61
CA TRP A 75 -14.70 -1.42 -10.18
C TRP A 75 -14.62 -0.16 -9.33
N LEU A 76 -13.88 0.86 -9.78
CA LEU A 76 -13.73 2.13 -9.07
C LEU A 76 -15.08 2.86 -9.00
N GLU A 77 -15.83 2.87 -10.10
CA GLU A 77 -17.17 3.43 -10.20
C GLU A 77 -18.17 2.67 -9.31
N ALA A 78 -18.07 1.34 -9.26
CA ALA A 78 -18.91 0.51 -8.40
C ALA A 78 -18.54 0.62 -6.91
N HIS A 79 -17.34 1.11 -6.57
CA HIS A 79 -16.84 1.21 -5.21
C HIS A 79 -16.23 2.60 -4.91
N PRO A 80 -17.05 3.67 -4.92
CA PRO A 80 -16.55 5.05 -4.81
C PRO A 80 -15.72 5.30 -3.55
N LEU A 81 -16.12 4.74 -2.40
CA LEU A 81 -15.35 4.84 -1.15
C LEU A 81 -13.96 4.18 -1.26
N ARG A 82 -13.82 3.10 -2.04
CA ARG A 82 -12.52 2.45 -2.25
C ARG A 82 -11.69 3.21 -3.29
N SER A 83 -12.34 3.81 -4.31
CA SER A 83 -11.68 4.71 -5.25
C SER A 83 -11.00 5.86 -4.49
N GLU A 84 -11.76 6.53 -3.63
CA GLU A 84 -11.25 7.65 -2.82
C GLU A 84 -10.07 7.22 -1.93
N LEU A 85 -10.16 6.06 -1.27
CA LEU A 85 -9.05 5.53 -0.47
C LEU A 85 -7.80 5.21 -1.30
N LEU A 86 -7.95 4.67 -2.50
CA LEU A 86 -6.82 4.35 -3.39
C LEU A 86 -6.19 5.62 -3.99
N GLU A 87 -7.00 6.60 -4.35
CA GLU A 87 -6.53 7.92 -4.80
C GLU A 87 -5.76 8.64 -3.69
N GLN A 88 -6.30 8.65 -2.47
CA GLN A 88 -5.63 9.20 -1.30
C GLN A 88 -4.31 8.45 -1.00
N GLU A 89 -4.30 7.14 -1.15
CA GLU A 89 -3.07 6.34 -1.01
C GLU A 89 -2.03 6.69 -2.06
N SER A 90 -2.43 6.87 -3.33
CA SER A 90 -1.52 7.33 -4.39
C SER A 90 -0.89 8.68 -4.03
N HIS A 91 -1.68 9.61 -3.48
CA HIS A 91 -1.15 10.88 -2.97
C HIS A 91 -0.14 10.68 -1.84
N TYR A 92 -0.44 9.88 -0.82
CA TYR A 92 0.52 9.60 0.26
C TYR A 92 1.82 9.00 -0.24
N GLN A 93 1.77 8.04 -1.16
CA GLN A 93 2.95 7.44 -1.75
C GLN A 93 3.76 8.45 -2.58
N SER A 94 3.09 9.33 -3.34
CA SER A 94 3.79 10.36 -4.13
C SER A 94 4.60 11.35 -3.28
N TYR A 95 4.17 11.68 -2.06
CA TYR A 95 4.91 12.57 -1.16
C TYR A 95 6.28 12.01 -0.74
N VAL A 96 6.44 10.69 -0.80
CA VAL A 96 7.70 9.99 -0.54
C VAL A 96 8.34 9.44 -1.82
N HIS A 97 7.94 9.97 -2.98
CA HIS A 97 8.42 9.59 -4.31
C HIS A 97 8.16 8.13 -4.70
N TRP A 98 7.16 7.50 -4.10
CA TRP A 98 6.70 6.17 -4.51
C TRP A 98 5.59 6.31 -5.54
N LEU A 99 5.88 5.90 -6.78
CA LEU A 99 4.90 5.95 -7.86
C LEU A 99 3.90 4.80 -7.71
N LEU A 100 2.61 5.14 -7.60
CA LEU A 100 1.49 4.21 -7.63
C LEU A 100 0.47 4.69 -8.67
N THR A 101 0.34 3.94 -9.76
CA THR A 101 -0.66 4.21 -10.81
C THR A 101 -1.80 3.20 -10.75
N LEU A 102 -3.02 3.67 -10.99
CA LEU A 102 -4.24 2.87 -11.03
C LEU A 102 -4.71 2.75 -12.49
N SER A 103 -5.13 1.54 -12.90
CA SER A 103 -5.65 1.26 -14.26
C SER A 103 -6.85 0.33 -14.23
#